data_AF-A0A958SYQ7-F1
#
_entry.id   AF-A0A958SYQ7-F1
#
_cell.length_a   1.000
_cell.length_b   1.000
_cell.length_c   1.000
_cell.angle_alpha   90.00
_cell.angle_beta   90.00
_cell.angle_gamma   90.00
#
_symmetry.space_group_name_H-M   'P 1'
#
loop_
_entity.id
_entity.type
_entity.pdbx_description
1 polymer ?
#
loop_
_entity_poly.entity_id
_entity_poly.type
_entity_poly.pdbx_seq_one_letter_code
_entity_poly.pdbx_strand_id
1 'polypeptide(L)'
;DFISEVEKSSGTDLKPFVDLWIMGESFPYDEAHELLLKSKFIQEYEMVDCEADNSKCSYYLDSYISDEAKIKIIQQKPTLITSETFKNSLKVRQVLAQVLTTIPENLKADYEGLLVDASYYTKETALYNLWVNFPENRAVYLDETAGIDGLSYNVKLLWLALALNTENYKQEEKEQIYNQLVHFTSPNYGFEVRMNAFQYLLMMQGCNEECLENLEQAQSHHNWRMSKFAKEQLERLNKKN
;
A
#
# COMPACT_ATOMS: atom_id res chain seq x y z
N ASP A 1 20.21 -35.78 4.48
CA ASP A 1 19.23 -34.66 4.42
C ASP A 1 19.95 -33.37 4.80
N PHE A 2 19.30 -32.20 4.67
CA PHE A 2 19.93 -30.90 4.95
C PHE A 2 20.45 -30.80 6.40
N ILE A 3 19.69 -31.26 7.39
CA ILE A 3 20.09 -31.19 8.81
C ILE A 3 21.33 -32.05 9.07
N SER A 4 21.35 -33.30 8.58
CA SER A 4 22.51 -34.18 8.72
C SER A 4 23.82 -33.58 8.17
N GLU A 5 23.75 -32.79 7.09
CA GLU A 5 24.95 -32.14 6.53
C GLU A 5 25.39 -30.92 7.36
N VAL A 6 24.44 -30.17 7.95
CA VAL A 6 24.76 -29.07 8.88
C VAL A 6 25.41 -29.62 10.15
N GLU A 7 24.86 -30.68 10.75
CA GLU A 7 25.42 -31.31 11.96
C GLU A 7 26.87 -31.78 11.74
N LYS A 8 27.16 -32.43 10.61
CA LYS A 8 28.52 -32.85 10.23
C LYS A 8 29.47 -31.66 10.07
N SER A 9 29.00 -30.58 9.46
CA SER A 9 29.83 -29.40 9.22
C SER A 9 30.06 -28.56 10.47
N SER A 10 29.07 -28.47 11.37
CA SER A 10 29.16 -27.63 12.57
C SER A 10 29.70 -28.39 13.79
N GLY A 11 29.59 -29.73 13.81
CA GLY A 11 29.90 -30.57 14.96
C GLY A 11 28.87 -30.46 16.08
N THR A 12 27.66 -29.94 15.80
CA THR A 12 26.59 -29.70 16.77
C THR A 12 25.46 -30.67 16.53
N ASP A 13 24.95 -31.33 17.57
CA ASP A 13 23.70 -32.10 17.51
C ASP A 13 22.50 -31.14 17.39
N LEU A 14 21.76 -31.24 16.29
CA LEU A 14 20.60 -30.40 15.99
C LEU A 14 19.28 -31.14 16.26
N LYS A 15 19.31 -32.37 16.77
CA LYS A 15 18.11 -33.11 17.13
C LYS A 15 17.14 -32.30 18.02
N PRO A 16 17.58 -31.58 19.09
CA PRO A 16 16.68 -30.76 19.88
C PRO A 16 16.01 -29.63 19.09
N PHE A 17 16.76 -29.02 18.15
CA PHE A 17 16.21 -27.98 17.28
C PHE A 17 15.16 -28.55 16.33
N VAL A 18 15.43 -29.70 15.70
CA VAL A 18 14.48 -30.36 14.80
C VAL A 18 13.21 -30.77 15.54
N ASP A 19 13.36 -31.40 16.70
CA ASP A 19 12.23 -31.88 17.50
C ASP A 19 11.32 -30.72 17.92
N LEU A 20 11.89 -29.57 18.30
CA LEU A 20 11.14 -28.41 18.76
C LEU A 20 10.55 -27.56 17.61
N TRP A 21 11.38 -27.17 16.63
CA TRP A 21 11.02 -26.16 15.63
C TRP A 21 10.45 -26.71 14.33
N ILE A 22 10.78 -27.96 13.98
CA ILE A 22 10.39 -28.57 12.69
C ILE A 22 9.31 -29.62 12.88
N MET A 23 9.49 -30.52 13.85
CA MET A 23 8.62 -31.67 14.09
C MET A 23 7.56 -31.42 15.16
N GLY A 24 7.67 -30.32 15.91
CA GLY A 24 6.70 -29.96 16.94
C GLY A 24 5.29 -29.82 16.38
N GLU A 25 4.30 -30.35 17.10
CA GLU A 25 2.88 -30.28 16.69
C GLU A 25 2.32 -28.85 16.74
N SER A 26 2.92 -27.99 17.56
CA SER A 26 2.56 -26.58 17.74
C SER A 26 3.77 -25.68 17.66
N PHE A 27 3.57 -24.46 17.17
CA PHE A 27 4.63 -23.45 17.15
C PHE A 27 5.09 -23.10 18.58
N PRO A 28 6.40 -23.20 18.89
CA PRO A 28 6.95 -22.90 20.22
C PRO A 28 6.98 -21.38 20.45
N TYR A 29 5.82 -20.82 20.82
CA TYR A 29 5.61 -19.38 20.88
C TYR A 29 6.49 -18.70 21.93
N ASP A 30 6.56 -19.26 23.14
CA ASP A 30 7.30 -18.65 24.24
C ASP A 30 8.81 -18.62 23.93
N GLU A 31 9.36 -19.71 23.40
CA GLU A 31 10.76 -19.78 22.97
C GLU A 31 11.05 -18.82 21.82
N ALA A 32 10.14 -18.70 20.85
CA ALA A 32 10.26 -17.75 19.75
C ALA A 32 10.25 -16.31 20.27
N HIS A 33 9.33 -16.01 21.17
CA HIS A 33 9.19 -14.70 21.76
C HIS A 33 10.43 -14.32 22.58
N GLU A 34 10.95 -15.21 23.42
CA GLU A 34 12.20 -15.00 24.16
C GLU A 34 13.40 -14.74 23.23
N LEU A 35 13.47 -15.44 22.10
CA LEU A 35 14.51 -15.20 21.09
C LEU A 35 14.34 -13.82 20.43
N LEU A 36 13.11 -13.42 20.10
CA LEU A 36 12.79 -12.13 19.49
C LEU A 36 13.07 -10.96 20.44
N LEU A 37 12.81 -11.13 21.74
CA LEU A 37 13.10 -10.15 22.79
C LEU A 37 14.59 -9.83 22.92
N LYS A 38 15.51 -10.57 22.28
CA LYS A 38 16.93 -10.17 22.18
C LYS A 38 17.14 -8.96 21.28
N SER A 39 16.18 -8.65 20.41
CA SER A 39 16.22 -7.50 19.51
C SER A 39 15.71 -6.24 20.19
N LYS A 40 16.49 -5.16 20.11
CA LYS A 40 16.11 -3.86 20.69
C LYS A 40 14.78 -3.32 20.14
N PHE A 41 14.55 -3.42 18.83
CA PHE A 41 13.32 -2.88 18.24
C PHE A 41 12.08 -3.68 18.68
N ILE A 42 12.22 -4.99 18.94
CA ILE A 42 11.13 -5.82 19.46
C ILE A 42 10.82 -5.41 20.90
N GLN A 43 11.85 -5.24 21.74
CA GLN A 43 11.65 -4.74 23.11
C GLN A 43 10.92 -3.39 23.11
N GLU A 44 11.31 -2.49 22.21
CA GLU A 44 10.66 -1.18 22.03
C GLU A 44 9.21 -1.31 21.54
N TYR A 45 8.94 -2.22 20.60
CA TYR A 45 7.60 -2.50 20.10
C TYR A 45 6.67 -3.07 21.18
N GLU A 46 7.17 -4.00 22.01
CA GLU A 46 6.44 -4.61 23.11
C GLU A 46 6.16 -3.61 24.24
N MET A 47 7.10 -2.69 24.51
CA MET A 47 6.91 -1.63 25.51
C MET A 47 5.76 -0.65 25.15
N VAL A 48 5.46 -0.51 23.87
CA VAL A 48 4.38 0.37 23.41
C VAL A 48 3.03 -0.34 23.54
N ASP A 49 2.19 0.19 24.42
CA ASP A 49 0.77 -0.12 24.47
C ASP A 49 -0.02 1.18 24.70
N CYS A 50 -0.69 1.65 23.64
CA CYS A 50 -1.47 2.89 23.68
C CYS A 50 -2.94 2.67 24.06
N GLU A 51 -3.37 1.41 24.27
CA GLU A 51 -4.69 1.08 24.80
C GLU A 51 -4.76 1.29 26.31
N ALA A 52 -3.60 1.25 26.99
CA ALA A 52 -3.49 1.60 28.40
C ALA A 52 -3.63 3.12 28.65
N ASP A 53 -4.45 3.48 29.66
CA ASP A 53 -4.75 4.88 30.01
C ASP A 53 -3.50 5.71 30.40
N ASN A 54 -2.47 5.08 30.95
CA ASN A 54 -1.23 5.74 31.41
C ASN A 54 -0.08 5.68 30.39
N SER A 55 -0.39 5.42 29.12
CA SER A 55 0.62 5.22 28.09
C SER A 55 1.41 6.50 27.78
N LYS A 56 2.73 6.36 27.63
CA LYS A 56 3.63 7.44 27.19
C LYS A 56 3.69 7.57 25.66
N CYS A 57 2.66 7.09 24.95
CA CYS A 57 2.68 6.97 23.49
C CYS A 57 2.91 8.30 22.77
N SER A 58 2.33 9.40 23.26
CA SER A 58 2.58 10.73 22.68
C SER A 58 4.06 11.09 22.76
N TYR A 59 4.71 10.82 23.89
CA TYR A 59 6.15 11.05 24.05
C TYR A 59 6.98 10.13 23.16
N TYR A 60 6.60 8.85 23.05
CA TYR A 60 7.34 7.89 22.24
C TYR A 60 7.32 8.22 20.75
N LEU A 61 6.21 8.78 20.24
CA LEU A 61 6.08 9.16 18.84
C LEU A 61 7.13 10.19 18.40
N ASP A 62 7.47 11.11 19.30
CA ASP A 62 8.48 12.16 19.08
C ASP A 62 9.89 11.75 19.52
N SER A 63 10.06 10.54 20.08
CA SER A 63 11.33 10.04 20.60
C SER A 63 12.17 9.27 19.55
N TYR A 64 13.35 8.81 19.93
CA TYR A 64 14.23 7.96 19.10
C TYR A 64 13.89 6.46 19.13
N ILE A 65 12.66 6.10 19.50
CA ILE A 65 12.19 4.70 19.45
C ILE A 65 12.10 4.21 17.99
N SER A 66 12.15 2.89 17.80
CA SER A 66 12.06 2.25 16.49
C SER A 66 10.85 2.69 15.66
N ASP A 67 11.01 2.62 14.34
CA ASP A 67 9.93 2.86 13.39
C ASP A 67 8.76 1.89 13.63
N GLU A 68 9.06 0.62 13.93
CA GLU A 68 8.06 -0.41 14.23
C GLU A 68 7.19 -0.01 15.44
N ALA A 69 7.81 0.52 16.50
CA ALA A 69 7.07 1.01 17.66
C ALA A 69 6.24 2.26 17.33
N LYS A 70 6.79 3.22 16.57
CA LYS A 70 6.02 4.41 16.11
C LYS A 70 4.84 4.03 15.23
N ILE A 71 5.02 3.06 14.34
CA ILE A 71 3.97 2.49 13.49
C ILE A 71 2.86 1.91 14.36
N LYS A 72 3.20 1.13 15.39
CA LYS A 72 2.23 0.59 16.36
C LYS A 72 1.42 1.71 17.03
N ILE A 73 2.09 2.77 17.49
CA ILE A 73 1.43 3.94 18.10
C ILE A 73 0.42 4.57 17.14
N ILE A 74 0.84 4.83 15.91
CA ILE A 74 -0.01 5.45 14.87
C ILE A 74 -1.24 4.58 14.60
N GLN A 75 -1.07 3.26 14.52
CA GLN A 75 -2.16 2.32 14.26
C GLN A 75 -3.14 2.22 15.44
N GLN A 76 -2.64 2.18 16.68
CA GLN A 76 -3.48 2.07 17.88
C GLN A 76 -4.20 3.39 18.21
N LYS A 77 -3.53 4.53 18.00
CA LYS A 77 -4.05 5.85 18.42
C LYS A 77 -3.73 6.95 17.41
N PRO A 78 -4.40 6.94 16.24
CA PRO A 78 -4.19 7.95 15.18
C PRO A 78 -4.40 9.39 15.65
N THR A 79 -5.18 9.61 16.70
CA THR A 79 -5.43 10.94 17.29
C THR A 79 -4.17 11.59 17.88
N LEU A 80 -3.08 10.84 18.06
CA LEU A 80 -1.79 11.38 18.52
C LEU A 80 -0.92 11.94 17.40
N ILE A 81 -1.34 11.80 16.13
CA ILE A 81 -0.56 12.33 15.00
C ILE A 81 -0.51 13.86 15.08
N THR A 82 0.70 14.40 14.97
CA THR A 82 0.98 15.83 14.93
C THR A 82 1.83 16.16 13.70
N SER A 83 2.09 17.46 13.46
CA SER A 83 3.03 17.90 12.42
C SER A 83 4.42 17.27 12.55
N GLU A 84 4.88 16.99 13.77
CA GLU A 84 6.20 16.36 13.98
C GLU A 84 6.21 14.90 13.49
N THR A 85 5.05 14.22 13.53
CA THR A 85 4.95 12.85 13.05
C THR A 85 5.31 12.72 11.57
N PHE A 86 5.04 13.74 10.75
CA PHE A 86 5.38 13.78 9.32
C PHE A 86 6.89 13.91 9.05
N LYS A 87 7.72 14.19 10.07
CA LYS A 87 9.19 14.26 9.93
C LYS A 87 9.89 12.93 10.25
N ASN A 88 9.13 11.86 10.47
CA ASN A 88 9.67 10.53 10.71
C ASN A 88 10.16 9.86 9.42
N SER A 89 10.66 8.63 9.54
CA SER A 89 11.19 7.85 8.42
C SER A 89 10.14 7.59 7.33
N LEU A 90 10.64 7.16 6.16
CA LEU A 90 9.79 6.75 5.03
C LEU A 90 8.75 5.70 5.45
N LYS A 91 9.13 4.71 6.26
CA LYS A 91 8.22 3.65 6.72
C LYS A 91 7.08 4.20 7.59
N VAL A 92 7.41 5.13 8.49
CA VAL A 92 6.42 5.74 9.38
C VAL A 92 5.45 6.61 8.58
N ARG A 93 5.95 7.40 7.61
CA ARG A 93 5.10 8.23 6.75
C ARG A 93 4.20 7.41 5.83
N GLN A 94 4.66 6.26 5.35
CA GLN A 94 3.80 5.31 4.60
C GLN A 94 2.60 4.87 5.43
N VAL A 95 2.82 4.42 6.67
CA VAL A 95 1.72 4.00 7.56
C VAL A 95 0.86 5.19 7.97
N LEU A 96 1.45 6.35 8.24
CA LEU A 96 0.71 7.58 8.53
C LEU A 96 -0.30 7.88 7.43
N ALA A 97 0.10 7.83 6.16
CA ALA A 97 -0.79 8.07 5.03
C ALA A 97 -1.92 7.03 4.93
N GLN A 98 -1.64 5.76 5.26
CA GLN A 98 -2.65 4.69 5.26
C GLN A 98 -3.68 4.85 6.39
N VAL A 99 -3.25 5.37 7.54
CA VAL A 99 -4.07 5.45 8.75
C VAL A 99 -4.84 6.76 8.84
N LEU A 100 -4.22 7.90 8.51
CA LEU A 100 -4.83 9.22 8.57
C LEU A 100 -5.61 9.52 7.28
N THR A 101 -6.67 8.75 7.02
CA THR A 101 -7.50 8.88 5.81
C THR A 101 -8.48 10.03 5.87
N THR A 102 -8.88 10.46 7.07
CA THR A 102 -9.64 11.70 7.30
C THR A 102 -8.65 12.74 7.81
N ILE A 103 -8.37 13.76 7.01
CA ILE A 103 -7.27 14.70 7.25
C ILE A 103 -7.81 15.92 8.00
N PRO A 104 -7.39 16.17 9.24
CA PRO A 104 -7.75 17.39 9.96
C PRO A 104 -7.16 18.62 9.26
N GLU A 105 -7.91 19.73 9.22
CA GLU A 105 -7.48 20.97 8.53
C GLU A 105 -6.12 21.47 9.05
N ASN A 106 -5.86 21.34 10.35
CA ASN A 106 -4.60 21.76 10.96
C ASN A 106 -3.38 20.91 10.54
N LEU A 107 -3.59 19.73 9.95
CA LEU A 107 -2.53 18.86 9.43
C LEU A 107 -2.47 18.84 7.90
N LYS A 108 -3.37 19.58 7.21
CA LYS A 108 -3.47 19.58 5.75
C LYS A 108 -2.13 19.90 5.09
N ALA A 109 -1.45 20.98 5.52
CA ALA A 109 -0.19 21.41 4.93
C ALA A 109 0.94 20.37 5.10
N ASP A 110 1.03 19.72 6.28
CA ASP A 110 2.00 18.65 6.50
C ASP A 110 1.69 17.43 5.62
N TYR A 111 0.40 17.13 5.44
CA TYR A 111 -0.08 16.03 4.62
C TYR A 111 0.14 16.27 3.12
N GLU A 112 -0.05 17.50 2.63
CA GLU A 112 0.29 17.90 1.26
C GLU A 112 1.76 17.66 0.94
N GLY A 113 2.65 17.80 1.93
CA GLY A 113 4.07 17.44 1.80
C GLY A 113 4.32 15.98 1.42
N LEU A 114 3.36 15.07 1.64
CA LEU A 114 3.46 13.66 1.26
C LEU A 114 3.33 13.43 -0.27
N LEU A 115 2.83 14.40 -1.04
CA LEU A 115 2.74 14.30 -2.51
C LEU A 115 4.11 14.23 -3.18
N VAL A 116 5.15 14.74 -2.52
CA VAL A 116 6.56 14.71 -2.98
C VAL A 116 7.42 13.71 -2.20
N ASP A 117 6.80 12.83 -1.40
CA ASP A 117 7.48 11.84 -0.58
C ASP A 117 8.36 10.89 -1.40
N ALA A 118 9.50 10.43 -0.87
CA ALA A 118 10.37 9.48 -1.60
C ALA A 118 9.68 8.17 -2.01
N SER A 119 8.66 7.72 -1.27
CA SER A 119 7.90 6.51 -1.58
C SER A 119 6.74 6.79 -2.55
N TYR A 120 6.74 6.11 -3.71
CA TYR A 120 5.62 6.17 -4.64
C TYR A 120 4.30 5.67 -4.05
N TYR A 121 4.37 4.77 -3.07
CA TYR A 121 3.18 4.30 -2.36
C TYR A 121 2.60 5.40 -1.46
N THR A 122 3.46 6.15 -0.77
CA THR A 122 3.04 7.33 0.01
C THR A 122 2.42 8.39 -0.90
N LYS A 123 3.05 8.69 -2.04
CA LYS A 123 2.51 9.66 -3.01
C LYS A 123 1.13 9.27 -3.51
N GLU A 124 0.94 8.00 -3.91
CA GLU A 124 -0.34 7.47 -4.38
C GLU A 124 -1.42 7.61 -3.30
N THR A 125 -1.12 7.15 -2.09
CA THR A 125 -2.05 7.21 -0.95
C THR A 125 -2.38 8.66 -0.60
N ALA A 126 -1.39 9.55 -0.61
CA ALA A 126 -1.57 10.95 -0.31
C ALA A 126 -2.45 11.65 -1.35
N LEU A 127 -2.19 11.41 -2.64
CA LEU A 127 -2.99 11.95 -3.74
C LEU A 127 -4.46 11.56 -3.60
N TYR A 128 -4.75 10.28 -3.37
CA TYR A 128 -6.12 9.82 -3.19
C TYR A 128 -6.78 10.47 -1.97
N ASN A 129 -6.13 10.44 -0.81
CA ASN A 129 -6.71 10.97 0.42
C ASN A 129 -6.95 12.49 0.33
N LEU A 130 -6.01 13.26 -0.21
CA LEU A 130 -6.18 14.70 -0.42
C LEU A 130 -7.30 15.01 -1.40
N TRP A 131 -7.40 14.27 -2.51
CA TRP A 131 -8.47 14.42 -3.49
C TRP A 131 -9.87 14.15 -2.89
N VAL A 132 -9.97 13.19 -1.96
CA VAL A 132 -11.21 12.87 -1.25
C VAL A 132 -11.55 13.93 -0.20
N ASN A 133 -10.58 14.36 0.61
CA ASN A 133 -10.82 15.24 1.76
C ASN A 133 -10.99 16.72 1.37
N PHE A 134 -10.35 17.17 0.28
CA PHE A 134 -10.36 18.58 -0.11
C PHE A 134 -10.79 18.76 -1.58
N PRO A 135 -12.10 18.63 -1.90
CA PRO A 135 -12.62 18.70 -3.26
C PRO A 135 -12.24 19.99 -4.02
N GLU A 136 -12.19 21.13 -3.32
CA GLU A 136 -11.85 22.43 -3.91
C GLU A 136 -10.39 22.52 -4.38
N ASN A 137 -9.51 21.64 -3.88
CA ASN A 137 -8.08 21.64 -4.19
C ASN A 137 -7.67 20.51 -5.15
N ARG A 138 -8.61 19.71 -5.66
CA ARG A 138 -8.32 18.54 -6.52
C ARG A 138 -7.42 18.86 -7.71
N ALA A 139 -7.69 19.97 -8.40
CA ALA A 139 -6.89 20.39 -9.54
C ALA A 139 -5.42 20.65 -9.16
N VAL A 140 -5.18 21.27 -8.00
CA VAL A 140 -3.84 21.55 -7.49
C VAL A 140 -3.07 20.24 -7.25
N TYR A 141 -3.68 19.28 -6.55
CA TYR A 141 -3.03 18.00 -6.26
C TYR A 141 -2.75 17.17 -7.52
N LEU A 142 -3.65 17.23 -8.50
CA LEU A 142 -3.42 16.62 -9.80
C LEU A 142 -2.27 17.31 -10.54
N ASP A 143 -2.17 18.64 -10.52
CA ASP A 143 -1.07 19.35 -11.16
C ASP A 143 0.28 19.06 -10.49
N GLU A 144 0.32 18.98 -9.15
CA GLU A 144 1.54 18.66 -8.40
C GLU A 144 2.06 17.24 -8.65
N THR A 145 1.16 16.29 -8.92
CA THR A 145 1.51 14.88 -9.17
C THR A 145 1.55 14.53 -10.65
N ALA A 146 1.30 15.50 -11.53
CA ALA A 146 1.33 15.30 -12.96
C ALA A 146 2.72 14.83 -13.43
N GLY A 147 2.74 13.75 -14.20
CA GLY A 147 3.98 13.19 -14.76
C GLY A 147 4.75 12.26 -13.81
N ILE A 148 4.23 11.97 -12.62
CA ILE A 148 4.80 10.94 -11.74
C ILE A 148 4.26 9.57 -12.16
N ASP A 149 5.11 8.72 -12.73
CA ASP A 149 4.71 7.36 -13.11
C ASP A 149 4.45 6.49 -11.87
N GLY A 150 5.43 6.41 -10.97
CA GLY A 150 5.39 5.55 -9.80
C GLY A 150 5.98 4.16 -10.03
N LEU A 151 5.81 3.27 -9.06
CA LEU A 151 6.21 1.87 -9.19
C LEU A 151 5.08 1.11 -9.89
N SER A 152 5.38 0.45 -11.02
CA SER A 152 4.36 -0.20 -11.86
C SER A 152 3.21 0.76 -12.23
N TYR A 153 3.52 2.03 -12.52
CA TYR A 153 2.57 3.07 -12.90
C TYR A 153 1.46 3.36 -11.87
N ASN A 154 1.65 3.00 -10.59
CA ASN A 154 0.62 3.16 -9.56
C ASN A 154 0.10 4.61 -9.44
N VAL A 155 1.01 5.59 -9.33
CA VAL A 155 0.65 7.01 -9.24
C VAL A 155 0.00 7.49 -10.52
N LYS A 156 0.55 7.12 -11.70
CA LYS A 156 -0.01 7.51 -13.01
C LYS A 156 -1.42 6.99 -13.23
N LEU A 157 -1.68 5.71 -12.93
CA LEU A 157 -3.00 5.11 -13.13
C LEU A 157 -4.05 5.75 -12.21
N LEU A 158 -3.70 5.99 -10.94
CA LEU A 158 -4.56 6.75 -10.03
C LEU A 158 -4.81 8.16 -10.57
N TRP A 159 -3.75 8.87 -10.98
CA TRP A 159 -3.84 10.22 -11.52
C TRP A 159 -4.79 10.30 -12.73
N LEU A 160 -4.68 9.37 -13.68
CA LEU A 160 -5.56 9.30 -14.86
C LEU A 160 -7.03 9.15 -14.43
N ALA A 161 -7.31 8.21 -13.52
CA ALA A 161 -8.66 7.97 -13.02
C ALA A 161 -9.23 9.20 -12.29
N LEU A 162 -8.45 9.83 -11.41
CA LEU A 162 -8.88 11.02 -10.67
C LEU A 162 -9.06 12.23 -11.60
N ALA A 163 -8.20 12.42 -12.59
CA ALA A 163 -8.32 13.49 -13.57
C ALA A 163 -9.63 13.38 -14.38
N LEU A 164 -10.01 12.16 -14.78
CA LEU A 164 -11.27 11.91 -15.48
C LEU A 164 -12.51 12.19 -14.62
N ASN A 165 -12.41 11.97 -13.30
CA ASN A 165 -13.48 12.23 -12.33
C ASN A 165 -13.44 13.64 -11.69
N THR A 166 -12.56 14.52 -12.15
CA THR A 166 -12.50 15.89 -11.64
C THR A 166 -13.23 16.83 -12.61
N GLU A 167 -14.26 17.50 -12.11
CA GLU A 167 -15.02 18.49 -12.89
C GLU A 167 -14.13 19.65 -13.32
N ASN A 168 -14.32 20.13 -14.55
CA ASN A 168 -13.59 21.25 -15.15
C ASN A 168 -12.05 21.13 -15.19
N TYR A 169 -11.46 20.00 -14.80
CA TYR A 169 -10.03 19.75 -14.93
C TYR A 169 -9.68 19.28 -16.36
N LYS A 170 -8.74 19.98 -17.01
CA LYS A 170 -8.17 19.65 -18.34
C LYS A 170 -9.19 19.12 -19.36
N GLN A 171 -10.31 19.82 -19.55
CA GLN A 171 -11.42 19.32 -20.39
C GLN A 171 -11.00 19.01 -21.83
N GLU A 172 -10.10 19.81 -22.41
CA GLU A 172 -9.60 19.61 -23.77
C GLU A 172 -8.72 18.36 -23.92
N GLU A 173 -8.07 17.92 -22.83
CA GLU A 173 -7.19 16.74 -22.80
C GLU A 173 -7.92 15.46 -22.34
N LYS A 174 -9.20 15.55 -21.93
CA LYS A 174 -9.92 14.41 -21.33
C LYS A 174 -9.94 13.15 -22.20
N GLU A 175 -10.13 13.32 -23.50
CA GLU A 175 -10.08 12.18 -24.44
C GLU A 175 -8.70 11.53 -24.48
N GLN A 176 -7.63 12.34 -24.48
CA GLN A 176 -6.24 11.84 -24.46
C GLN A 176 -5.91 11.14 -23.14
N ILE A 177 -6.39 11.67 -22.01
CA ILE A 177 -6.24 11.07 -20.68
C ILE A 177 -6.98 9.72 -20.64
N TYR A 178 -8.21 9.68 -21.15
CA TYR A 178 -9.00 8.46 -21.23
C TYR A 178 -8.32 7.39 -22.09
N ASN A 179 -7.88 7.75 -23.30
CA ASN A 179 -7.20 6.83 -24.21
C ASN A 179 -5.89 6.30 -23.61
N GLN A 180 -5.14 7.12 -22.85
CA GLN A 180 -3.98 6.64 -22.09
C GLN A 180 -4.37 5.55 -21.08
N LEU A 181 -5.45 5.75 -20.32
CA LEU A 181 -5.91 4.76 -19.34
C LEU A 181 -6.36 3.45 -20.01
N VAL A 182 -7.10 3.54 -21.11
CA VAL A 182 -7.46 2.37 -21.93
C VAL A 182 -6.22 1.66 -22.44
N HIS A 183 -5.23 2.40 -22.94
CA HIS A 183 -3.99 1.81 -23.47
C HIS A 183 -3.25 0.94 -22.44
N PHE A 184 -3.28 1.31 -21.15
CA PHE A 184 -2.67 0.50 -20.07
C PHE A 184 -3.32 -0.88 -19.88
N THR A 185 -4.49 -1.14 -20.47
CA THR A 185 -5.10 -2.48 -20.50
C THR A 185 -4.46 -3.44 -21.50
N SER A 186 -3.67 -2.91 -22.44
CA SER A 186 -3.01 -3.64 -23.52
C SER A 186 -2.09 -4.76 -23.02
N PRO A 187 -1.94 -5.86 -23.77
CA PRO A 187 -0.97 -6.92 -23.48
C PRO A 187 0.50 -6.47 -23.48
N ASN A 188 0.81 -5.24 -23.88
CA ASN A 188 2.16 -4.66 -23.83
C ASN A 188 2.65 -4.37 -22.40
N TYR A 189 1.74 -4.36 -21.42
CA TYR A 189 2.05 -4.06 -20.03
C TYR A 189 2.04 -5.31 -19.14
N GLY A 190 2.77 -5.25 -18.02
CA GLY A 190 2.75 -6.29 -16.99
C GLY A 190 1.37 -6.45 -16.36
N PHE A 191 1.10 -7.64 -15.81
CA PHE A 191 -0.24 -7.99 -15.33
C PHE A 191 -0.80 -7.03 -14.25
N GLU A 192 0.05 -6.52 -13.35
CA GLU A 192 -0.36 -5.59 -12.29
C GLU A 192 -0.87 -4.27 -12.87
N VAL A 193 -0.15 -3.70 -13.83
CA VAL A 193 -0.51 -2.46 -14.54
C VAL A 193 -1.86 -2.63 -15.24
N ARG A 194 -2.02 -3.75 -15.97
CA ARG A 194 -3.26 -4.07 -16.68
C ARG A 194 -4.43 -4.24 -15.72
N MET A 195 -4.26 -5.00 -14.64
CA MET A 195 -5.30 -5.20 -13.62
C MET A 195 -5.77 -3.88 -13.01
N ASN A 196 -4.83 -2.98 -12.68
CA ASN A 196 -5.15 -1.67 -12.11
C ASN A 196 -5.91 -0.79 -13.13
N ALA A 197 -5.46 -0.74 -14.39
CA ALA A 197 -6.16 0.00 -15.44
C ALA A 197 -7.60 -0.52 -15.65
N PHE A 198 -7.77 -1.84 -15.71
CA PHE A 198 -9.10 -2.47 -15.77
C PHE A 198 -9.96 -2.09 -14.57
N GLN A 199 -9.43 -2.16 -13.35
CA GLN A 199 -10.19 -1.80 -12.14
C GLN A 199 -10.71 -0.36 -12.21
N TYR A 200 -9.87 0.60 -12.59
CA TYR A 200 -10.31 1.99 -12.73
C TYR A 200 -11.38 2.15 -13.81
N LEU A 201 -11.16 1.62 -15.02
CA LEU A 201 -12.13 1.73 -16.12
C LEU A 201 -13.47 1.08 -15.77
N LEU A 202 -13.46 -0.11 -15.15
CA LEU A 202 -14.67 -0.81 -14.73
C LEU A 202 -15.41 -0.08 -13.60
N MET A 203 -14.68 0.47 -12.61
CA MET A 203 -15.27 1.24 -11.52
C MET A 203 -15.97 2.50 -12.03
N MET A 204 -15.38 3.17 -13.02
CA MET A 204 -15.94 4.36 -13.66
C MET A 204 -16.99 4.05 -14.73
N GLN A 205 -17.26 2.76 -15.00
CA GLN A 205 -18.12 2.32 -16.12
C GLN A 205 -17.64 2.85 -17.49
N GLY A 206 -16.33 3.04 -17.64
CA GLY A 206 -15.68 3.60 -18.82
C GLY A 206 -14.88 2.58 -19.63
N CYS A 207 -15.17 1.28 -19.54
CA CYS A 207 -14.50 0.28 -20.37
C CYS A 207 -15.14 0.25 -21.76
N ASN A 208 -14.42 0.72 -22.79
CA ASN A 208 -14.86 0.64 -24.19
C ASN A 208 -14.56 -0.73 -24.82
N GLU A 209 -14.82 -0.86 -26.13
CA GLU A 209 -14.56 -2.06 -26.91
C GLU A 209 -13.10 -2.54 -26.80
N GLU A 210 -12.11 -1.67 -26.96
CA GLU A 210 -10.68 -2.04 -26.81
C GLU A 210 -10.37 -2.57 -25.41
N CYS A 211 -10.89 -1.92 -24.37
CA CYS A 211 -10.78 -2.40 -22.99
C CYS A 211 -11.43 -3.79 -22.82
N LEU A 212 -12.61 -4.01 -23.38
CA LEU A 212 -13.31 -5.30 -23.30
C LEU A 212 -12.54 -6.40 -24.06
N GLU A 213 -12.05 -6.13 -25.26
CA GLU A 213 -11.21 -7.07 -26.03
C GLU A 213 -9.94 -7.45 -25.26
N ASN A 214 -9.26 -6.46 -24.67
CA ASN A 214 -8.09 -6.69 -23.83
C ASN A 214 -8.43 -7.53 -22.58
N LEU A 215 -9.63 -7.36 -22.02
CA LEU A 215 -10.11 -8.12 -20.86
C LEU A 215 -10.46 -9.58 -21.23
N GLU A 216 -11.11 -9.80 -22.37
CA GLU A 216 -11.38 -11.14 -22.93
C GLU A 216 -10.07 -11.89 -23.20
N GLN A 217 -9.13 -11.22 -23.86
CA GLN A 217 -7.79 -11.77 -24.11
C GLN A 217 -7.09 -12.21 -22.81
N ALA A 218 -7.25 -11.43 -21.73
CA ALA A 218 -6.63 -11.71 -20.45
C ALA A 218 -7.16 -12.97 -19.73
N GLN A 219 -8.31 -13.53 -20.12
CA GLN A 219 -8.83 -14.78 -19.54
C GLN A 219 -7.87 -15.97 -19.74
N SER A 220 -7.03 -15.94 -20.77
CA SER A 220 -6.04 -16.97 -21.10
C SER A 220 -4.61 -16.60 -20.70
N HIS A 221 -4.42 -15.54 -19.90
CA HIS A 221 -3.11 -15.07 -19.50
C HIS A 221 -2.36 -16.12 -18.65
N HIS A 222 -1.05 -16.29 -18.90
CA HIS A 222 -0.19 -17.28 -18.22
C HIS A 222 -0.10 -17.07 -16.70
N ASN A 223 -0.15 -15.82 -16.24
CA ASN A 223 -0.27 -15.51 -14.81
C ASN A 223 -1.70 -15.80 -14.32
N TRP A 224 -1.83 -16.77 -13.42
CA TRP A 224 -3.11 -17.23 -12.89
C TRP A 224 -3.93 -16.12 -12.21
N ARG A 225 -3.30 -15.11 -11.60
CA ARG A 225 -4.00 -13.98 -10.95
C ARG A 225 -4.74 -13.15 -12.00
N MET A 226 -4.09 -12.88 -13.13
CA MET A 226 -4.69 -12.14 -14.25
C MET A 226 -5.84 -12.92 -14.89
N SER A 227 -5.61 -14.21 -15.20
CA SER A 227 -6.64 -15.07 -15.78
C SER A 227 -7.88 -15.16 -14.87
N LYS A 228 -7.68 -15.33 -13.56
CA LYS A 228 -8.75 -15.34 -12.56
C LYS A 228 -9.48 -13.99 -12.52
N PHE A 229 -8.74 -12.88 -12.40
CA PHE A 229 -9.31 -11.53 -12.38
C PHE A 229 -10.18 -11.27 -13.61
N ALA A 230 -9.68 -11.54 -14.82
CA ALA A 230 -10.40 -11.28 -16.06
C ALA A 230 -11.72 -12.06 -16.14
N LYS A 231 -11.69 -13.34 -15.77
CA LYS A 231 -12.89 -14.20 -15.70
C LYS A 231 -13.92 -13.64 -14.71
N GLU A 232 -13.49 -13.26 -13.52
CA GLU A 232 -14.37 -12.69 -12.49
C GLU A 232 -15.00 -11.36 -12.94
N GLN A 233 -14.25 -10.48 -13.62
CA GLN A 233 -14.81 -9.22 -14.12
C GLN A 233 -15.83 -9.44 -15.25
N LEU A 234 -15.54 -10.33 -16.20
CA LEU A 234 -16.48 -10.65 -17.29
C LEU A 234 -17.76 -11.30 -16.77
N GLU A 235 -17.66 -12.21 -15.79
CA GLU A 235 -18.84 -12.75 -15.12
C GLU A 235 -19.69 -11.67 -14.44
N ARG A 236 -19.07 -10.66 -13.84
CA ARG A 236 -19.78 -9.53 -13.23
C ARG A 236 -20.48 -8.66 -14.27
N LEU A 237 -19.83 -8.40 -15.41
CA LEU A 237 -20.43 -7.64 -16.51
C LEU A 237 -21.64 -8.37 -17.10
N ASN A 238 -21.52 -9.68 -17.32
CA ASN A 238 -22.61 -10.51 -17.86
C ASN A 238 -23.82 -10.64 -16.92
N LYS A 239 -23.64 -10.47 -15.59
CA LYS A 239 -24.74 -10.48 -14.61
C LYS A 239 -25.46 -9.14 -14.49
N LYS A 240 -24.85 -8.05 -14.96
CA LYS A 240 -25.45 -6.70 -14.95
C LYS A 240 -26.29 -6.41 -16.19
N ASN A 241 -26.09 -7.18 -17.26
CA ASN A 241 -26.90 -7.18 -18.48
C ASN A 241 -28.06 -8.17 -18.35
#